data_AF-A0A970DAA2-F1
#
_entry.id   AF-A0A970DAA2-F1
#
_cell.length_a   1.000
_cell.length_b   1.000
_cell.length_c   1.000
_cell.angle_alpha   90.00
_cell.angle_beta   90.00
_cell.angle_gamma   90.00
#
_symmetry.space_group_name_H-M   'P 1'
#
loop_
_entity.id
_entity.type
_entity.pdbx_description
1 polymer ?
#
loop_
_entity_poly.entity_id
_entity_poly.type
_entity_poly.pdbx_seq_one_letter_code
_entity_poly.pdbx_strand_id
1 'polypeptide(L)'
;MNDGLMFHTCWNTFIEWATARDSGRLIRNLILLDSQGKLPSSFWQKCYNIGNGEGARVTGYETLDRGFKMMGRSAKEIFMPHWNAARNFHCFWYLDSDHLNDILDFRRESFEDFFAQLSKKLWYFKLGKPFPGLIRKFAIERLLKDVNAPIYWVNNNIEGRIKAFYGSREAFEKIPRRWEDYQLIPSEAVKDLKTAEILDLRGKTELSEEDLAFIADNEYRGKNRAVILSHGYDESKPDSELELADMQGAAKFRGGRCLSETMTKGDLRTKLEWECHNGHRFKAAPYTVIKAGFWCPECCEPLPWNFDALAKKVPFFAQAWYNSHSPEEDNFYPADCYKDIL
;
A
#
# COMPACT_ATOMS: atom_id res chain seq x y z
N MET A 1 24.34 -1.06 9.11
CA MET A 1 23.07 -1.78 9.06
C MET A 1 23.35 -3.18 9.60
N ASN A 2 22.59 -3.62 10.61
CA ASN A 2 22.83 -4.89 11.31
C ASN A 2 21.60 -5.80 11.30
N ASP A 3 20.56 -5.43 10.57
CA ASP A 3 19.25 -6.08 10.56
C ASP A 3 18.88 -6.45 9.12
N GLY A 4 18.33 -7.66 8.93
CA GLY A 4 17.82 -8.17 7.66
C GLY A 4 16.54 -7.49 7.17
N LEU A 5 15.93 -6.59 7.96
CA LEU A 5 14.70 -5.86 7.63
C LEU A 5 14.72 -5.18 6.25
N MET A 6 15.88 -4.76 5.74
CA MET A 6 15.97 -4.13 4.41
C MET A 6 15.41 -5.00 3.27
N PHE A 7 15.49 -6.32 3.42
CA PHE A 7 15.02 -7.27 2.42
C PHE A 7 13.49 -7.44 2.43
N HIS A 8 12.78 -6.83 3.38
CA HIS A 8 11.32 -6.84 3.42
C HIS A 8 10.71 -5.93 2.34
N THR A 9 11.49 -4.99 1.81
CA THR A 9 11.03 -4.12 0.73
C THR A 9 10.95 -4.92 -0.57
N CYS A 10 9.74 -5.20 -1.04
CA CYS A 10 9.54 -5.85 -2.33
C CYS A 10 10.01 -4.96 -3.48
N TRP A 11 10.55 -5.53 -4.54
CA TRP A 11 11.05 -4.74 -5.68
C TRP A 11 9.95 -3.92 -6.35
N ASN A 12 8.79 -4.53 -6.53
CA ASN A 12 7.63 -3.94 -7.20
C ASN A 12 6.58 -3.40 -6.21
N THR A 13 6.95 -3.18 -4.93
CA THR A 13 6.08 -2.41 -4.02
C THR A 13 6.14 -0.95 -4.40
N PHE A 14 5.02 -0.26 -4.31
CA PHE A 14 4.96 1.17 -4.56
C PHE A 14 4.96 1.95 -3.25
N ILE A 15 5.64 3.09 -3.26
CA ILE A 15 5.96 3.87 -2.07
C ILE A 15 5.81 5.34 -2.39
N GLU A 16 4.95 6.05 -1.65
CA GLU A 16 4.99 7.51 -1.59
C GLU A 16 5.80 7.94 -0.36
N TRP A 17 6.95 8.56 -0.59
CA TRP A 17 7.79 9.05 0.49
C TRP A 17 7.22 10.35 1.08
N ALA A 18 7.42 10.54 2.38
CA ALA A 18 7.27 11.81 3.05
C ALA A 18 8.60 12.20 3.70
N THR A 19 9.17 13.36 3.38
CA THR A 19 10.45 13.77 3.99
C THR A 19 10.22 14.33 5.38
N ALA A 20 11.16 14.09 6.30
CA ALA A 20 11.11 14.65 7.64
C ALA A 20 11.03 16.19 7.65
N ARG A 21 11.60 16.86 6.63
CA ARG A 21 11.56 18.31 6.51
C ARG A 21 10.17 18.80 6.14
N ASP A 22 9.51 18.15 5.18
CA ASP A 22 8.16 18.51 4.78
C ASP A 22 7.15 18.15 5.87
N SER A 23 7.33 17.04 6.58
CA SER A 23 6.56 16.75 7.81
C SER A 23 6.75 17.83 8.89
N GLY A 24 7.98 18.37 9.03
CA GLY A 24 8.24 19.49 9.93
C GLY A 24 7.53 20.78 9.49
N ARG A 25 7.49 21.06 8.17
CA ARG A 25 6.74 22.19 7.61
C ARG A 25 5.25 22.03 7.79
N LEU A 26 4.72 20.82 7.64
CA LEU A 26 3.32 20.48 7.87
C LEU A 26 2.92 20.88 9.29
N ILE A 27 3.66 20.43 10.30
CA ILE A 27 3.38 20.75 11.70
C ILE A 27 3.48 22.26 11.94
N ARG A 28 4.50 22.93 11.41
CA ARG A 28 4.64 24.39 11.50
C ARG A 28 3.42 25.11 10.91
N ASN A 29 3.02 24.75 9.69
CA ASN A 29 1.95 25.44 8.97
C ASN A 29 0.59 25.17 9.62
N LEU A 30 0.37 23.96 10.14
CA LEU A 30 -0.79 23.63 10.97
C LEU A 30 -0.93 24.61 12.14
N ILE A 31 0.12 24.76 12.95
CA ILE A 31 0.13 25.65 14.13
C ILE A 31 -0.10 27.11 13.70
N LEU A 32 0.56 27.56 12.64
CA LEU A 32 0.43 28.93 12.16
C LEU A 32 -0.98 29.23 11.65
N LEU A 33 -1.56 28.35 10.84
CA LEU A 33 -2.90 28.54 10.29
C LEU A 33 -3.97 28.47 11.39
N ASP A 34 -3.83 27.55 12.35
CA ASP A 34 -4.72 27.46 13.50
C ASP A 34 -4.67 28.72 14.36
N SER A 35 -3.47 29.17 14.72
CA SER A 35 -3.27 30.38 15.55
C SER A 35 -3.83 31.66 14.91
N GLN A 36 -3.97 31.67 13.59
CA GLN A 36 -4.52 32.78 12.81
C GLN A 36 -6.02 32.63 12.52
N GLY A 37 -6.66 31.55 12.97
CA GLY A 37 -8.06 31.24 12.64
C GLY A 37 -8.30 31.00 11.14
N LYS A 38 -7.27 30.56 10.40
CA LYS A 38 -7.33 30.35 8.94
C LYS A 38 -7.60 28.90 8.54
N LEU A 39 -7.54 27.95 9.49
CA LEU A 39 -7.95 26.58 9.19
C LEU A 39 -9.46 26.51 9.01
N PRO A 40 -9.96 25.88 7.93
CA PRO A 40 -11.39 25.69 7.76
C PRO A 40 -11.91 24.78 8.88
N SER A 41 -13.14 25.02 9.35
CA SER A 41 -13.78 24.16 10.37
C SER A 41 -13.85 22.69 9.93
N SER A 42 -13.97 22.46 8.63
CA SER A 42 -13.97 21.14 8.00
C SER A 42 -12.63 20.41 8.04
N PHE A 43 -11.56 21.05 8.52
CA PHE A 43 -10.25 20.42 8.75
C PHE A 43 -10.29 19.43 9.92
N TRP A 44 -11.02 19.78 10.98
CA TRP A 44 -11.02 19.01 12.21
C TRP A 44 -11.86 17.74 12.10
N GLN A 45 -11.52 16.76 12.95
CA GLN A 45 -12.21 15.45 13.02
C GLN A 45 -12.13 14.63 11.72
N LYS A 46 -11.02 14.78 10.99
CA LYS A 46 -10.72 14.02 9.78
C LYS A 46 -9.36 13.32 9.89
N CYS A 47 -9.20 12.26 9.13
CA CYS A 47 -7.93 11.60 8.89
C CYS A 47 -7.39 12.05 7.53
N TYR A 48 -6.10 12.35 7.46
CA TYR A 48 -5.44 12.79 6.24
C TYR A 48 -4.21 11.93 5.97
N ASN A 49 -4.01 11.55 4.71
CA ASN A 49 -2.79 10.89 4.27
C ASN A 49 -1.66 11.91 4.10
N ILE A 50 -0.47 11.56 4.59
CA ILE A 50 0.74 12.37 4.43
C ILE A 50 1.60 11.71 3.37
N GLY A 51 1.94 12.48 2.34
CA GLY A 51 2.91 12.10 1.32
C GLY A 51 3.45 13.34 0.63
N ASN A 52 4.60 13.25 -0.04
CA ASN A 52 5.22 14.37 -0.76
C ASN A 52 4.70 14.52 -2.20
N GLY A 53 3.67 13.77 -2.59
CA GLY A 53 3.02 13.88 -3.89
C GLY A 53 3.77 13.20 -5.02
N GLU A 54 3.46 13.57 -6.26
CA GLU A 54 3.89 12.86 -7.47
C GLU A 54 5.41 12.64 -7.54
N GLY A 55 6.19 13.69 -7.29
CA GLY A 55 7.65 13.63 -7.33
C GLY A 55 8.30 12.78 -6.22
N ALA A 56 7.51 12.19 -5.32
CA ALA A 56 7.97 11.31 -4.25
C ALA A 56 7.42 9.88 -4.33
N ARG A 57 6.71 9.55 -5.42
CA ARG A 57 6.21 8.20 -5.70
C ARG A 57 7.27 7.42 -6.45
N VAL A 58 7.69 6.30 -5.87
CA VAL A 58 8.72 5.42 -6.41
C VAL A 58 8.39 3.97 -6.06
N THR A 59 9.09 3.02 -6.65
CA THR A 59 9.02 1.62 -6.23
C THR A 59 10.09 1.25 -5.20
N GLY A 60 9.95 0.07 -4.59
CA GLY A 60 10.97 -0.49 -3.71
C GLY A 60 12.32 -0.67 -4.41
N TYR A 61 12.30 -1.07 -5.69
CA TYR A 61 13.50 -1.11 -6.51
C TYR A 61 14.11 0.27 -6.70
N GLU A 62 13.33 1.27 -7.13
CA GLU A 62 13.83 2.64 -7.35
C GLU A 62 14.39 3.25 -6.06
N THR A 63 13.72 3.00 -4.93
CA THR A 63 14.19 3.39 -3.59
C THR A 63 15.58 2.83 -3.29
N LEU A 64 15.75 1.52 -3.38
CA LEU A 64 17.01 0.85 -3.06
C LEU A 64 18.09 1.23 -4.08
N ASP A 65 17.78 1.16 -5.37
CA ASP A 65 18.69 1.50 -6.46
C ASP A 65 19.19 2.94 -6.35
N ARG A 66 18.33 3.90 -5.98
CA ARG A 66 18.74 5.29 -5.77
C ARG A 66 19.73 5.46 -4.63
N GLY A 67 19.54 4.70 -3.54
CA GLY A 67 20.49 4.62 -2.43
C GLY A 67 21.85 4.06 -2.87
N PHE A 68 21.86 2.97 -3.63
CA PHE A 68 23.12 2.40 -4.15
C PHE A 68 23.79 3.29 -5.19
N LYS A 69 23.02 4.05 -5.98
CA LYS A 69 23.55 5.02 -6.95
C LYS A 69 24.34 6.13 -6.28
N MET A 70 24.09 6.44 -5.00
CA MET A 70 24.95 7.34 -4.22
C MET A 70 26.37 6.80 -4.06
N MET A 71 26.52 5.48 -4.01
CA MET A 71 27.81 4.77 -4.00
C MET A 71 28.34 4.52 -5.42
N GLY A 72 27.69 5.06 -6.45
CA GLY A 72 28.06 4.87 -7.85
C GLY A 72 27.77 3.46 -8.38
N ARG A 73 26.80 2.75 -7.80
CA ARG A 73 26.41 1.37 -8.15
C ARG A 73 24.91 1.22 -8.28
N SER A 74 24.45 0.24 -9.06
CA SER A 74 23.05 -0.14 -9.10
C SER A 74 22.72 -1.19 -8.03
N ALA A 75 21.48 -1.22 -7.55
CA ALA A 75 20.97 -2.35 -6.77
C ALA A 75 21.14 -3.68 -7.52
N LYS A 76 21.06 -3.69 -8.85
CA LYS A 76 21.26 -4.90 -9.66
C LYS A 76 22.67 -5.50 -9.55
N GLU A 77 23.68 -4.68 -9.26
CA GLU A 77 25.07 -5.14 -9.07
C GLU A 77 25.28 -5.78 -7.69
N ILE A 78 24.43 -5.42 -6.72
CA ILE A 78 24.63 -5.72 -5.30
C ILE A 78 23.66 -6.80 -4.81
N PHE A 79 22.42 -6.81 -5.29
CA PHE A 79 21.33 -7.69 -4.85
C PHE A 79 21.05 -8.79 -5.86
N MET A 80 20.35 -9.82 -5.40
CA MET A 80 19.66 -10.77 -6.27
C MET A 80 18.15 -10.62 -6.07
N PRO A 81 17.32 -10.85 -7.11
CA PRO A 81 15.89 -10.59 -7.01
C PRO A 81 15.21 -11.38 -5.87
N HIS A 82 15.51 -12.66 -5.75
CA HIS A 82 14.96 -13.54 -4.71
C HIS A 82 15.37 -13.23 -3.26
N TRP A 83 16.30 -12.29 -3.03
CA TRP A 83 16.69 -11.94 -1.65
C TRP A 83 15.61 -11.19 -0.89
N ASN A 84 14.73 -10.50 -1.61
CA ASN A 84 13.69 -9.67 -1.01
C ASN A 84 12.36 -10.43 -0.95
N ALA A 85 11.46 -9.97 -0.07
CA ALA A 85 10.07 -10.44 -0.03
C ALA A 85 9.36 -10.17 -1.37
N ALA A 86 8.39 -11.02 -1.73
CA ALA A 86 7.60 -10.86 -2.95
C ALA A 86 6.22 -10.24 -2.68
N ARG A 87 5.64 -10.49 -1.50
CA ARG A 87 4.36 -9.92 -1.09
C ARG A 87 4.55 -8.61 -0.33
N ASN A 88 3.92 -7.57 -0.84
CA ASN A 88 3.90 -6.26 -0.20
C ASN A 88 3.02 -6.28 1.05
N PHE A 89 3.46 -5.62 2.10
CA PHE A 89 2.76 -5.56 3.38
C PHE A 89 2.95 -4.22 4.12
N HIS A 90 3.60 -3.23 3.49
CA HIS A 90 4.03 -2.00 4.17
C HIS A 90 3.66 -0.71 3.44
N CYS A 91 3.79 -0.68 2.11
CA CYS A 91 3.85 0.58 1.39
C CYS A 91 2.77 0.66 0.33
N PHE A 92 2.18 1.85 0.24
CA PHE A 92 1.30 2.27 -0.84
C PHE A 92 1.59 3.74 -1.14
N TRP A 93 0.85 4.26 -2.09
CA TRP A 93 0.86 5.64 -2.54
C TRP A 93 -0.60 6.07 -2.49
N TYR A 94 -0.83 7.26 -1.98
CA TYR A 94 -2.16 7.69 -1.61
C TYR A 94 -2.72 8.56 -2.72
N LEU A 95 -3.95 8.26 -3.13
CA LEU A 95 -4.64 9.03 -4.16
C LEU A 95 -4.86 10.49 -3.73
N ASP A 96 -5.11 10.70 -2.43
CA ASP A 96 -5.64 11.92 -1.85
C ASP A 96 -4.64 12.63 -0.93
N SER A 97 -3.35 12.26 -0.96
CA SER A 97 -2.33 12.94 -0.15
C SER A 97 -2.23 14.44 -0.47
N ASP A 98 -2.64 14.84 -1.67
CA ASP A 98 -2.71 16.24 -2.12
C ASP A 98 -3.62 17.10 -1.24
N HIS A 99 -4.74 16.54 -0.73
CA HIS A 99 -5.73 17.30 0.04
C HIS A 99 -5.14 17.99 1.26
N LEU A 100 -4.25 17.31 1.99
CA LEU A 100 -3.61 17.90 3.16
C LEU A 100 -2.63 19.00 2.77
N ASN A 101 -1.95 18.83 1.65
CA ASN A 101 -1.05 19.86 1.12
C ASN A 101 -1.83 21.06 0.60
N ASP A 102 -3.01 20.89 0.01
CA ASP A 102 -3.83 22.02 -0.44
C ASP A 102 -4.29 22.91 0.73
N ILE A 103 -4.44 22.32 1.93
CA ILE A 103 -4.80 23.05 3.15
C ILE A 103 -3.57 23.67 3.84
N LEU A 104 -2.49 22.90 3.99
CA LEU A 104 -1.34 23.27 4.82
C LEU A 104 -0.13 23.76 4.04
N ASP A 105 -0.10 23.62 2.71
CA ASP A 105 0.97 24.01 1.79
C ASP A 105 2.38 23.69 2.32
N PHE A 106 2.65 22.40 2.55
CA PHE A 106 3.84 21.95 3.26
C PHE A 106 4.92 21.31 2.37
N ARG A 107 4.54 20.79 1.21
CA ARG A 107 5.44 20.03 0.33
C ARG A 107 6.41 20.93 -0.40
N ARG A 108 7.69 20.59 -0.37
CA ARG A 108 8.76 21.33 -1.05
C ARG A 108 9.87 20.42 -1.60
N GLU A 109 9.91 19.14 -1.22
CA GLU A 109 10.98 18.22 -1.62
C GLU A 109 10.41 17.03 -2.39
N SER A 110 10.97 16.77 -3.57
CA SER A 110 10.79 15.49 -4.28
C SER A 110 11.71 14.40 -3.71
N PHE A 111 11.53 13.16 -4.17
CA PHE A 111 12.45 12.06 -3.89
C PHE A 111 13.88 12.39 -4.33
N GLU A 112 14.04 13.01 -5.51
CA GLU A 112 15.36 13.39 -6.01
C GLU A 112 15.97 14.56 -5.24
N ASP A 113 15.18 15.54 -4.78
CA ASP A 113 15.68 16.61 -3.92
C ASP A 113 16.23 16.08 -2.60
N PHE A 114 15.52 15.11 -2.00
CA PHE A 114 15.98 14.43 -0.79
C PHE A 114 17.32 13.72 -1.05
N PHE A 115 17.40 12.90 -2.11
CA PHE A 115 18.62 12.16 -2.40
C PHE A 115 19.78 13.06 -2.87
N ALA A 116 19.51 14.19 -3.53
CA ALA A 116 20.52 15.18 -3.88
C ALA A 116 21.13 15.81 -2.62
N GLN A 117 20.31 16.17 -1.64
CA GLN A 117 20.77 16.65 -0.34
C GLN A 117 21.54 15.57 0.43
N LEU A 118 21.01 14.35 0.47
CA LEU A 118 21.64 13.23 1.15
C LEU A 118 23.00 12.88 0.51
N SER A 119 23.11 12.95 -0.82
CA SER A 119 24.36 12.73 -1.55
C SER A 119 25.42 13.79 -1.27
N LYS A 120 25.02 15.05 -1.02
CA LYS A 120 25.94 16.10 -0.57
C LYS A 120 26.45 15.81 0.85
N LYS A 121 25.55 15.40 1.75
CA LYS A 121 25.89 15.08 3.15
C LYS A 121 26.78 13.84 3.25
N LEU A 122 26.44 12.80 2.49
CA LEU A 122 27.13 11.50 2.47
C LEU A 122 28.05 11.38 1.26
N TRP A 123 28.80 12.45 0.94
CA TRP A 123 29.66 12.51 -0.26
C TRP A 123 30.64 11.32 -0.34
N TYR A 124 31.09 10.83 0.81
CA TYR A 124 32.03 9.72 0.94
C TYR A 124 31.45 8.38 0.52
N PHE A 125 30.12 8.24 0.35
CA PHE A 125 29.52 7.03 -0.21
C PHE A 125 30.05 6.75 -1.61
N LYS A 126 30.40 7.79 -2.39
CA LYS A 126 31.02 7.66 -3.72
C LYS A 126 32.35 6.90 -3.68
N LEU A 127 33.05 6.87 -2.54
CA LEU A 127 34.28 6.09 -2.35
C LEU A 127 34.04 4.58 -2.37
N GLY A 128 32.80 4.13 -2.16
CA GLY A 128 32.40 2.73 -2.32
C GLY A 128 32.37 2.26 -3.77
N LYS A 129 32.39 3.19 -4.75
CA LYS A 129 32.26 2.88 -6.18
C LYS A 129 33.22 1.79 -6.65
N PRO A 130 34.52 1.75 -6.32
CA PRO A 130 35.41 0.73 -6.88
C PRO A 130 35.15 -0.70 -6.38
N PHE A 131 34.35 -0.89 -5.33
CA PHE A 131 34.31 -2.14 -4.57
C PHE A 131 32.92 -2.81 -4.46
N PRO A 132 32.18 -3.02 -5.56
CA PRO A 132 30.83 -3.59 -5.51
C PRO A 132 30.81 -4.99 -4.92
N GLY A 133 31.80 -5.84 -5.26
CA GLY A 133 31.93 -7.18 -4.70
C GLY A 133 32.16 -7.20 -3.19
N LEU A 134 32.95 -6.25 -2.66
CA LEU A 134 33.17 -6.14 -1.21
C LEU A 134 31.91 -5.64 -0.50
N ILE A 135 31.24 -4.62 -1.05
CA ILE A 135 29.97 -4.12 -0.50
C ILE A 135 28.95 -5.25 -0.46
N ARG A 136 28.76 -5.95 -1.58
CA ARG A 136 27.87 -7.10 -1.65
C ARG A 136 28.25 -8.16 -0.62
N LYS A 137 29.50 -8.59 -0.57
CA LYS A 137 29.92 -9.72 0.27
C LYS A 137 29.85 -9.41 1.77
N PHE A 138 30.36 -8.25 2.16
CA PHE A 138 30.58 -7.93 3.58
C PHE A 138 29.47 -7.07 4.18
N ALA A 139 28.78 -6.25 3.39
CA ALA A 139 27.66 -5.44 3.88
C ALA A 139 26.31 -6.13 3.67
N ILE A 140 26.04 -6.68 2.48
CA ILE A 140 24.69 -7.16 2.11
C ILE A 140 24.50 -8.66 2.35
N GLU A 141 25.34 -9.53 1.80
CA GLU A 141 25.22 -10.99 1.96
C GLU A 141 25.32 -11.44 3.42
N ARG A 142 26.07 -10.69 4.25
CA ARG A 142 26.12 -10.93 5.70
C ARG A 142 24.74 -10.83 6.35
N LEU A 143 23.91 -9.88 5.90
CA LEU A 143 22.58 -9.63 6.45
C LEU A 143 21.58 -10.72 6.07
N LEU A 144 21.84 -11.53 5.03
CA LEU A 144 20.97 -12.66 4.65
C LEU A 144 20.94 -13.76 5.73
N LYS A 145 21.88 -13.74 6.66
CA LYS A 145 21.95 -14.67 7.80
C LYS A 145 21.22 -14.16 9.04
N ASP A 146 20.75 -12.92 9.00
CA ASP A 146 20.01 -12.33 10.10
C ASP A 146 18.62 -12.97 10.23
N VAL A 147 18.13 -13.11 11.47
CA VAL A 147 16.85 -13.77 11.75
C VAL A 147 15.65 -13.06 11.12
N ASN A 148 15.79 -11.78 10.75
CA ASN A 148 14.77 -11.01 10.06
C ASN A 148 14.91 -11.05 8.54
N ALA A 149 15.93 -11.70 7.97
CA ALA A 149 16.07 -11.78 6.52
C ALA A 149 15.12 -12.85 5.92
N PRO A 150 14.41 -12.56 4.82
CA PRO A 150 13.59 -13.54 4.13
C PRO A 150 14.33 -14.81 3.70
N ILE A 151 15.58 -14.67 3.25
CA ILE A 151 16.44 -15.80 2.94
C ILE A 151 16.76 -16.66 4.17
N TYR A 152 16.91 -16.07 5.35
CA TYR A 152 17.08 -16.85 6.58
C TYR A 152 15.86 -17.71 6.87
N TRP A 153 14.65 -17.18 6.69
CA TRP A 153 13.39 -17.92 6.90
C TRP A 153 13.28 -19.11 5.96
N VAL A 154 13.62 -18.91 4.68
CA VAL A 154 13.65 -19.99 3.69
C VAL A 154 14.69 -21.05 4.05
N ASN A 155 15.90 -20.65 4.45
CA ASN A 155 16.97 -21.59 4.78
C ASN A 155 16.71 -22.40 6.05
N ASN A 156 15.90 -21.86 6.98
CA ASN A 156 15.56 -22.50 8.25
C ASN A 156 14.12 -23.05 8.30
N ASN A 157 13.42 -23.10 7.16
CA ASN A 157 12.05 -23.63 7.04
C ASN A 157 11.04 -22.99 8.00
N ILE A 158 11.09 -21.66 8.14
CA ILE A 158 10.12 -20.90 8.94
C ILE A 158 8.85 -20.69 8.10
N GLU A 159 8.05 -21.74 7.96
CA GLU A 159 6.94 -21.84 7.01
C GLU A 159 5.90 -20.73 7.15
N GLY A 160 5.59 -20.27 8.38
CA GLY A 160 4.66 -19.15 8.60
C GLY A 160 5.12 -17.87 7.91
N ARG A 161 6.41 -17.53 8.01
CA ARG A 161 7.00 -16.36 7.33
C ARG A 161 7.13 -16.58 5.83
N ILE A 162 7.49 -17.78 5.39
CA ILE A 162 7.55 -18.10 3.95
C ILE A 162 6.17 -17.89 3.32
N LYS A 163 5.13 -18.42 3.94
CA LYS A 163 3.74 -18.24 3.50
C LYS A 163 3.33 -16.76 3.50
N ALA A 164 3.64 -16.01 4.55
CA ALA A 164 3.29 -14.58 4.63
C ALA A 164 3.97 -13.73 3.54
N PHE A 165 5.26 -13.93 3.29
CA PHE A 165 6.06 -13.05 2.42
C PHE A 165 6.21 -13.51 0.97
N TYR A 166 5.92 -14.78 0.70
CA TYR A 166 6.03 -15.38 -0.63
C TYR A 166 4.76 -16.11 -1.08
N GLY A 167 3.80 -16.35 -0.19
CA GLY A 167 2.62 -17.19 -0.44
C GLY A 167 2.88 -18.67 -0.28
N SER A 168 4.00 -19.15 -0.81
CA SER A 168 4.45 -20.52 -0.63
C SER A 168 5.94 -20.64 -0.91
N ARG A 169 6.52 -21.77 -0.50
CA ARG A 169 7.90 -22.14 -0.91
C ARG A 169 8.02 -22.29 -2.42
N GLU A 170 7.03 -22.88 -3.07
CA GLU A 170 7.00 -23.04 -4.53
C GLU A 170 7.02 -21.67 -5.24
N ALA A 171 6.25 -20.70 -4.74
CA ALA A 171 6.25 -19.34 -5.27
C ALA A 171 7.63 -18.66 -5.08
N PHE A 172 8.29 -18.86 -3.95
CA PHE A 172 9.67 -18.39 -3.74
C PHE A 172 10.69 -19.04 -4.71
N GLU A 173 10.55 -20.33 -4.99
CA GLU A 173 11.41 -21.07 -5.91
C GLU A 173 11.26 -20.58 -7.35
N LYS A 174 10.06 -20.14 -7.74
CA LYS A 174 9.77 -19.51 -9.03
C LYS A 174 10.39 -18.11 -9.17
N ILE A 175 10.80 -17.45 -8.07
CA ILE A 175 11.39 -16.10 -8.17
C ILE A 175 12.73 -16.18 -8.91
N PRO A 176 12.91 -15.39 -9.98
CA PRO A 176 14.16 -15.31 -10.71
C PRO A 176 15.39 -15.11 -9.85
N ARG A 177 16.45 -15.84 -10.18
CA ARG A 177 17.75 -15.70 -9.52
C ARG A 177 18.65 -14.66 -10.20
N ARG A 178 18.30 -14.25 -11.42
CA ARG A 178 19.00 -13.23 -12.21
C ARG A 178 18.06 -12.07 -12.53
N TRP A 179 18.61 -10.87 -12.70
CA TRP A 179 17.83 -9.66 -12.93
C TRP A 179 17.23 -9.58 -14.32
N GLU A 180 17.84 -10.24 -15.30
CA GLU A 180 17.38 -10.27 -16.69
C GLU A 180 16.07 -11.04 -16.84
N ASP A 181 15.84 -12.00 -15.93
CA ASP A 181 14.65 -12.83 -15.88
C ASP A 181 13.58 -12.26 -14.92
N TYR A 182 13.88 -11.16 -14.20
CA TYR A 182 12.96 -10.54 -13.25
C TYR A 182 12.27 -9.31 -13.84
N GLN A 183 10.94 -9.34 -13.89
CA GLN A 183 10.14 -8.22 -14.38
C GLN A 183 9.99 -7.14 -13.29
N LEU A 184 10.76 -6.06 -13.43
CA LEU A 184 10.60 -4.86 -12.62
C LEU A 184 9.44 -4.01 -13.13
N ILE A 185 8.62 -3.52 -12.20
CA ILE A 185 7.56 -2.56 -12.46
C ILE A 185 8.12 -1.18 -12.08
N PRO A 186 8.22 -0.23 -13.03
CA PRO A 186 8.57 1.15 -12.71
C PRO A 186 7.40 1.91 -12.07
N SER A 187 7.68 3.02 -11.40
CA SER A 187 6.62 3.81 -10.73
C SER A 187 5.60 4.41 -11.69
N GLU A 188 5.96 4.60 -12.96
CA GLU A 188 5.06 5.12 -13.99
C GLU A 188 4.20 4.04 -14.66
N ALA A 189 4.47 2.75 -14.40
CA ALA A 189 3.74 1.66 -15.05
C ALA A 189 2.35 1.44 -14.47
N VAL A 190 1.48 0.91 -15.32
CA VAL A 190 0.13 0.50 -14.99
C VAL A 190 0.07 -1.02 -15.07
N LYS A 191 -0.43 -1.66 -14.01
CA LYS A 191 -0.56 -3.12 -13.94
C LYS A 191 -2.01 -3.53 -14.10
N ASP A 192 -2.30 -4.44 -15.01
CA ASP A 192 -3.60 -5.08 -15.08
C ASP A 192 -3.78 -6.01 -13.87
N LEU A 193 -4.86 -5.81 -13.12
CA LEU A 193 -5.10 -6.57 -11.90
C LEU A 193 -5.61 -8.00 -12.17
N LYS A 194 -6.15 -8.28 -13.35
CA LYS A 194 -6.69 -9.58 -13.77
C LYS A 194 -5.64 -10.42 -14.50
N THR A 195 -4.92 -9.83 -15.46
CA THR A 195 -3.95 -10.54 -16.31
C THR A 195 -2.51 -10.42 -15.80
N ALA A 196 -2.27 -9.51 -14.85
CA ALA A 196 -0.94 -9.12 -14.38
C ALA A 196 -0.02 -8.52 -15.47
N GLU A 197 -0.58 -8.18 -16.64
CA GLU A 197 0.13 -7.46 -17.69
C GLU A 197 0.58 -6.08 -17.20
N ILE A 198 1.73 -5.62 -17.66
CA ILE A 198 2.34 -4.37 -17.23
C ILE A 198 2.53 -3.47 -18.45
N LEU A 199 1.88 -2.32 -18.41
CA LEU A 199 2.09 -1.25 -19.36
C LEU A 199 3.14 -0.28 -18.79
N ASP A 200 4.34 -0.31 -19.37
CA ASP A 200 5.41 0.64 -19.02
C ASP A 200 5.20 1.98 -19.72
N LEU A 201 5.03 3.03 -18.92
CA LEU A 201 4.79 4.40 -19.41
C LEU A 201 6.01 5.31 -19.25
N ARG A 202 7.17 4.76 -18.85
CA ARG A 202 8.40 5.56 -18.69
C ARG A 202 8.78 6.24 -20.00
N GLY A 203 9.06 7.53 -19.91
CA GLY A 203 9.50 8.34 -21.05
C GLY A 203 8.41 8.61 -22.10
N LYS A 204 7.17 8.17 -21.88
CA LYS A 204 6.04 8.51 -22.75
C LYS A 204 5.51 9.89 -22.38
N THR A 205 5.70 10.87 -23.26
CA THR A 205 5.14 12.22 -23.12
C THR A 205 3.72 12.32 -23.65
N GLU A 206 3.34 11.45 -24.59
CA GLU A 206 1.99 11.29 -25.14
C GLU A 206 1.60 9.81 -25.05
N LEU A 207 0.34 9.53 -24.75
CA LEU A 207 -0.21 8.18 -24.64
C LEU A 207 -0.91 7.80 -25.94
N SER A 208 -0.65 6.59 -26.45
CA SER A 208 -1.37 6.07 -27.62
C SER A 208 -2.84 5.76 -27.28
N GLU A 209 -3.68 5.57 -28.30
CA GLU A 209 -5.06 5.10 -28.09
C GLU A 209 -5.10 3.74 -27.37
N GLU A 210 -4.14 2.86 -27.66
CA GLU A 210 -3.99 1.56 -26.99
C GLU A 210 -3.61 1.73 -25.51
N ASP A 211 -2.68 2.65 -25.20
CA ASP A 211 -2.30 2.96 -23.81
C ASP A 211 -3.51 3.47 -23.02
N LEU A 212 -4.28 4.38 -23.62
CA LEU A 212 -5.49 4.94 -23.01
C LEU A 212 -6.57 3.87 -22.81
N ALA A 213 -6.76 2.98 -23.78
CA ALA A 213 -7.70 1.86 -23.67
C ALA A 213 -7.30 0.89 -22.55
N PHE A 214 -6.01 0.53 -22.45
CA PHE A 214 -5.50 -0.35 -21.39
C PHE A 214 -5.71 0.25 -19.99
N ILE A 215 -5.45 1.55 -19.83
CA ILE A 215 -5.67 2.28 -18.58
C ILE A 215 -7.17 2.29 -18.22
N ALA A 216 -8.04 2.59 -19.20
CA ALA A 216 -9.48 2.67 -18.98
C ALA A 216 -10.11 1.32 -18.60
N ASP A 217 -9.70 0.23 -19.27
CA ASP A 217 -10.22 -1.13 -19.02
C ASP A 217 -9.87 -1.66 -17.63
N ASN A 218 -8.77 -1.16 -17.05
CA ASN A 218 -8.30 -1.52 -15.73
C ASN A 218 -8.80 -0.60 -14.60
N GLU A 219 -9.85 0.19 -14.88
CA GLU A 219 -10.52 1.07 -13.92
C GLU A 219 -9.61 2.10 -13.24
N TYR A 220 -8.44 2.39 -13.84
CA TYR A 220 -7.54 3.41 -13.35
C TYR A 220 -8.14 4.81 -13.58
N ARG A 221 -8.18 5.64 -12.53
CA ARG A 221 -8.78 6.97 -12.58
C ARG A 221 -7.82 8.07 -12.15
N GLY A 222 -8.11 9.28 -12.64
CA GLY A 222 -7.46 10.52 -12.23
C GLY A 222 -6.02 10.68 -12.70
N LYS A 223 -5.39 11.79 -12.31
CA LYS A 223 -3.98 12.10 -12.63
C LYS A 223 -3.01 11.05 -12.09
N ASN A 224 -3.38 10.43 -10.98
CA ASN A 224 -2.55 9.49 -10.25
C ASN A 224 -2.61 8.06 -10.80
N ARG A 225 -3.42 7.81 -11.84
CA ARG A 225 -3.62 6.48 -12.45
C ARG A 225 -3.74 5.41 -11.37
N ALA A 226 -4.75 5.54 -10.52
CA ALA A 226 -4.99 4.61 -9.41
C ALA A 226 -6.32 3.88 -9.58
N VAL A 227 -6.36 2.62 -9.15
CA VAL A 227 -7.61 1.86 -9.02
C VAL A 227 -8.34 2.39 -7.79
N ILE A 228 -9.56 2.89 -8.00
CA ILE A 228 -10.40 3.39 -6.91
C ILE A 228 -11.16 2.22 -6.33
N LEU A 229 -10.92 1.92 -5.06
CA LEU A 229 -11.65 0.88 -4.37
C LEU A 229 -13.12 1.31 -4.21
N SER A 230 -14.04 0.42 -4.60
CA SER A 230 -15.46 0.63 -4.40
C SER A 230 -15.84 0.34 -2.95
N HIS A 231 -16.70 1.18 -2.37
CA HIS A 231 -17.30 0.93 -1.06
C HIS A 231 -18.74 0.42 -1.14
N GLY A 232 -19.24 0.18 -2.35
CA GLY A 232 -20.60 -0.31 -2.61
C GLY A 232 -21.69 0.76 -2.63
N TYR A 233 -21.33 2.04 -2.62
CA TYR A 233 -22.26 3.17 -2.71
C TYR A 233 -21.61 4.34 -3.46
N ASP A 234 -22.40 5.34 -3.84
CA ASP A 234 -21.90 6.53 -4.53
C ASP A 234 -21.24 7.51 -3.54
N GLU A 235 -19.90 7.47 -3.50
CA GLU A 235 -19.09 8.33 -2.64
C GLU A 235 -19.03 9.79 -3.09
N SER A 236 -19.55 10.12 -4.28
CA SER A 236 -19.64 11.51 -4.74
C SER A 236 -20.80 12.28 -4.10
N LYS A 237 -21.79 11.56 -3.54
CA LYS A 237 -22.91 12.17 -2.82
C LYS A 237 -22.42 12.81 -1.51
N PRO A 238 -22.82 14.05 -1.20
CA PRO A 238 -22.55 14.62 0.11
C PRO A 238 -23.28 13.82 1.20
N ASP A 239 -22.73 13.79 2.42
CA ASP A 239 -23.26 12.99 3.51
C ASP A 239 -24.75 13.27 3.80
N SER A 240 -25.22 14.51 3.59
CA SER A 240 -26.63 14.91 3.76
C SER A 240 -27.60 14.28 2.75
N GLU A 241 -27.08 13.78 1.62
CA GLU A 241 -27.87 13.19 0.55
C GLU A 241 -27.89 11.66 0.59
N LEU A 242 -27.10 11.05 1.48
CA LEU A 242 -27.07 9.60 1.64
C LEU A 242 -28.38 9.08 2.22
N GLU A 243 -28.91 8.02 1.62
CA GLU A 243 -30.20 7.44 1.97
C GLU A 243 -30.11 5.92 2.18
N LEU A 244 -31.24 5.30 2.51
CA LEU A 244 -31.29 3.87 2.80
C LEU A 244 -30.76 3.01 1.63
N ALA A 245 -31.01 3.42 0.38
CA ALA A 245 -30.54 2.71 -0.80
C ALA A 245 -29.01 2.62 -0.86
N ASP A 246 -28.30 3.66 -0.44
CA ASP A 246 -26.84 3.66 -0.36
C ASP A 246 -26.35 2.67 0.70
N MET A 247 -27.06 2.58 1.85
CA MET A 247 -26.74 1.62 2.91
C MET A 247 -26.98 0.17 2.46
N GLN A 248 -28.05 -0.07 1.70
CA GLN A 248 -28.35 -1.37 1.12
C GLN A 248 -27.29 -1.78 0.09
N GLY A 249 -26.85 -0.85 -0.76
CA GLY A 249 -25.73 -1.06 -1.69
C GLY A 249 -24.43 -1.41 -0.97
N ALA A 250 -24.06 -0.60 0.03
CA ALA A 250 -22.86 -0.82 0.84
C ALA A 250 -22.88 -2.16 1.59
N ALA A 251 -24.04 -2.57 2.11
CA ALA A 251 -24.23 -3.86 2.77
C ALA A 251 -24.10 -5.03 1.79
N LYS A 252 -24.75 -4.93 0.63
CA LYS A 252 -24.67 -5.93 -0.44
C LYS A 252 -23.24 -6.13 -0.91
N PHE A 253 -22.49 -5.06 -1.09
CA PHE A 253 -21.09 -5.12 -1.48
C PHE A 253 -20.16 -5.71 -0.40
N ARG A 254 -20.63 -5.74 0.85
CA ARG A 254 -19.99 -6.45 1.96
C ARG A 254 -20.54 -7.88 2.16
N GLY A 255 -21.22 -8.43 1.15
CA GLY A 255 -21.80 -9.77 1.17
C GLY A 255 -23.00 -9.93 2.10
N GLY A 256 -23.56 -8.83 2.61
CA GLY A 256 -24.68 -8.84 3.56
C GLY A 256 -25.87 -8.01 3.10
N ARG A 257 -26.72 -7.59 4.05
CA ARG A 257 -27.91 -6.77 3.81
C ARG A 257 -28.16 -5.78 4.94
N CYS A 258 -28.71 -4.62 4.60
CA CYS A 258 -29.32 -3.72 5.58
C CYS A 258 -30.76 -4.18 5.79
N LEU A 259 -31.12 -4.52 7.03
CA LEU A 259 -32.44 -5.02 7.42
C LEU A 259 -33.43 -3.91 7.77
N SER A 260 -32.94 -2.70 8.07
CA SER A 260 -33.80 -1.56 8.34
C SER A 260 -34.61 -1.17 7.10
N GLU A 261 -35.91 -0.93 7.30
CA GLU A 261 -36.84 -0.53 6.24
C GLU A 261 -36.85 0.98 5.98
N THR A 262 -36.37 1.77 6.95
CA THR A 262 -36.35 3.24 6.87
C THR A 262 -35.04 3.80 7.43
N MET A 263 -34.64 4.94 6.89
CA MET A 263 -33.54 5.77 7.37
C MET A 263 -33.87 7.22 7.03
N THR A 264 -33.67 8.14 7.96
CA THR A 264 -33.74 9.56 7.66
C THR A 264 -32.57 9.93 6.75
N LYS A 265 -32.87 10.49 5.57
CA LYS A 265 -31.86 10.94 4.61
C LYS A 265 -30.84 11.87 5.29
N GLY A 266 -29.56 11.57 5.11
CA GLY A 266 -28.44 12.30 5.73
C GLY A 266 -28.10 11.93 7.17
N ASP A 267 -28.90 11.09 7.85
CA ASP A 267 -28.62 10.68 9.22
C ASP A 267 -27.67 9.48 9.28
N LEU A 268 -26.37 9.77 9.40
CA LEU A 268 -25.35 8.73 9.51
C LEU A 268 -25.11 8.22 10.94
N ARG A 269 -25.86 8.71 11.94
CA ARG A 269 -25.60 8.45 13.37
C ARG A 269 -26.61 7.49 13.98
N THR A 270 -27.87 7.54 13.56
CA THR A 270 -28.89 6.58 14.02
C THR A 270 -28.53 5.16 13.58
N LYS A 271 -28.56 4.22 14.53
CA LYS A 271 -28.20 2.83 14.26
C LYS A 271 -29.24 2.16 13.36
N LEU A 272 -28.77 1.46 12.35
CA LEU A 272 -29.55 0.55 11.51
C LEU A 272 -29.27 -0.90 11.91
N GLU A 273 -30.16 -1.80 11.47
CA GLU A 273 -29.98 -3.25 11.59
C GLU A 273 -29.32 -3.79 10.33
N TRP A 274 -28.29 -4.61 10.50
CA TRP A 274 -27.48 -5.18 9.43
C TRP A 274 -27.38 -6.69 9.61
N GLU A 275 -27.19 -7.40 8.51
CA GLU A 275 -26.88 -8.83 8.50
C GLU A 275 -25.67 -9.09 7.59
N CYS A 276 -24.70 -9.88 8.05
CA CYS A 276 -23.52 -10.22 7.26
C CYS A 276 -23.71 -11.48 6.40
N HIS A 277 -22.70 -11.82 5.60
CA HIS A 277 -22.71 -13.02 4.75
C HIS A 277 -22.84 -14.36 5.50
N ASN A 278 -22.55 -14.40 6.81
CA ASN A 278 -22.73 -15.57 7.65
C ASN A 278 -24.06 -15.55 8.42
N GLY A 279 -24.94 -14.56 8.19
CA GLY A 279 -26.24 -14.45 8.85
C GLY A 279 -26.22 -13.76 10.23
N HIS A 280 -25.05 -13.38 10.75
CA HIS A 280 -24.97 -12.61 12.00
C HIS A 280 -25.64 -11.25 11.86
N ARG A 281 -26.48 -10.91 12.83
CA ARG A 281 -27.23 -9.65 12.88
C ARG A 281 -26.63 -8.71 13.90
N PHE A 282 -26.44 -7.45 13.51
CA PHE A 282 -25.82 -6.46 14.38
C PHE A 282 -26.39 -5.06 14.14
N LYS A 283 -26.24 -4.19 15.13
CA LYS A 283 -26.68 -2.78 15.08
C LYS A 283 -25.48 -1.86 14.98
N ALA A 284 -25.41 -1.09 13.90
CA ALA A 284 -24.34 -0.13 13.68
C ALA A 284 -24.88 1.14 13.03
N ALA A 285 -24.26 2.29 13.30
CA ALA A 285 -24.56 3.53 12.61
C ALA A 285 -24.03 3.46 11.16
N PRO A 286 -24.70 4.04 10.17
CA PRO A 286 -24.17 4.19 8.82
C PRO A 286 -22.72 4.67 8.79
N TYR A 287 -22.39 5.71 9.57
CA TYR A 287 -21.03 6.26 9.65
C TYR A 287 -19.99 5.18 10.01
N THR A 288 -20.31 4.32 10.99
CA THR A 288 -19.45 3.22 11.44
C THR A 288 -19.17 2.24 10.30
N VAL A 289 -20.16 1.96 9.46
CA VAL A 289 -20.06 1.00 8.36
C VAL A 289 -19.35 1.57 7.13
N ILE A 290 -19.82 2.72 6.65
CA ILE A 290 -19.42 3.25 5.34
C ILE A 290 -18.29 4.28 5.39
N LYS A 291 -18.00 4.89 6.54
CA LYS A 291 -16.90 5.84 6.71
C LYS A 291 -15.75 5.28 7.55
N ALA A 292 -16.06 4.67 8.70
CA ALA A 292 -15.05 4.07 9.56
C ALA A 292 -14.63 2.65 9.12
N GLY A 293 -15.39 2.01 8.22
CA GLY A 293 -15.05 0.72 7.62
C GLY A 293 -15.33 -0.51 8.48
N PHE A 294 -15.98 -0.36 9.64
CA PHE A 294 -16.35 -1.51 10.46
C PHE A 294 -17.50 -2.30 9.84
N TRP A 295 -17.51 -3.61 10.04
CA TRP A 295 -18.58 -4.48 9.57
C TRP A 295 -19.08 -5.39 10.68
N CYS A 296 -19.30 -6.68 10.39
CA CYS A 296 -19.81 -7.64 11.34
C CYS A 296 -18.80 -7.85 12.48
N PRO A 297 -19.18 -7.60 13.75
CA PRO A 297 -18.28 -7.81 14.87
C PRO A 297 -17.89 -9.29 14.99
N GLU A 298 -18.78 -10.24 14.75
CA GLU A 298 -18.44 -11.67 14.88
C GLU A 298 -17.49 -12.18 13.77
N CYS A 299 -17.58 -11.61 12.56
CA CYS A 299 -16.69 -12.01 11.45
C CYS A 299 -15.40 -11.20 11.39
N CYS A 300 -15.41 -9.98 11.93
CA CYS A 300 -14.28 -9.05 11.93
C CYS A 300 -13.65 -8.85 13.32
N GLU A 301 -14.15 -9.54 14.35
CA GLU A 301 -13.50 -9.62 15.67
C GLU A 301 -12.14 -10.31 15.52
N PRO A 302 -11.14 -9.88 16.32
CA PRO A 302 -9.77 -10.31 16.12
C PRO A 302 -9.56 -11.75 16.61
N LEU A 303 -8.70 -12.45 15.88
CA LEU A 303 -8.10 -13.76 16.18
C LEU A 303 -9.08 -14.95 16.27
N PRO A 304 -8.87 -16.00 15.45
CA PRO A 304 -7.87 -16.12 14.40
C PRO A 304 -8.21 -15.25 13.17
N TRP A 305 -7.20 -14.74 12.47
CA TRP A 305 -7.43 -13.93 11.26
C TRP A 305 -7.68 -14.86 10.07
N ASN A 306 -8.83 -14.66 9.41
CA ASN A 306 -9.21 -15.43 8.23
C ASN A 306 -9.74 -14.52 7.11
N PHE A 307 -8.92 -13.53 6.73
CA PHE A 307 -9.26 -12.59 5.66
C PHE A 307 -9.44 -13.26 4.30
N ASP A 308 -8.81 -14.42 4.09
CA ASP A 308 -8.96 -15.21 2.88
C ASP A 308 -10.40 -15.73 2.71
N ALA A 309 -10.94 -16.40 3.73
CA ALA A 309 -12.33 -16.84 3.73
C ALA A 309 -13.32 -15.67 3.66
N LEU A 310 -12.99 -14.52 4.26
CA LEU A 310 -13.80 -13.30 4.14
C LEU A 310 -13.77 -12.74 2.71
N ALA A 311 -12.61 -12.63 2.08
CA ALA A 311 -12.45 -12.12 0.72
C ALA A 311 -13.26 -12.92 -0.31
N LYS A 312 -13.40 -14.24 -0.12
CA LYS A 312 -14.25 -15.11 -0.95
C LYS A 312 -15.74 -14.75 -0.90
N LYS A 313 -16.21 -14.13 0.18
CA LYS A 313 -17.63 -13.82 0.42
C LYS A 313 -17.95 -12.32 0.42
N VAL A 314 -16.93 -11.49 0.63
CA VAL A 314 -17.06 -10.05 0.86
C VAL A 314 -16.27 -9.31 -0.22
N PRO A 315 -16.93 -8.90 -1.32
CA PRO A 315 -16.29 -8.16 -2.41
C PRO A 315 -15.46 -6.97 -1.92
N PHE A 316 -15.96 -6.24 -0.91
CA PHE A 316 -15.24 -5.14 -0.28
C PHE A 316 -13.80 -5.50 0.16
N PHE A 317 -13.62 -6.63 0.88
CA PHE A 317 -12.30 -7.07 1.33
C PHE A 317 -11.48 -7.72 0.22
N ALA A 318 -12.15 -8.40 -0.72
CA ALA A 318 -11.51 -9.04 -1.87
C ALA A 318 -10.66 -8.06 -2.70
N GLN A 319 -11.11 -6.81 -2.85
CA GLN A 319 -10.36 -5.79 -3.59
C GLN A 319 -8.94 -5.57 -3.05
N ALA A 320 -8.78 -5.59 -1.73
CA ALA A 320 -7.47 -5.44 -1.08
C ALA A 320 -6.73 -6.76 -0.96
N TRP A 321 -7.44 -7.85 -0.63
CA TRP A 321 -6.84 -9.17 -0.43
C TRP A 321 -6.20 -9.70 -1.71
N TYR A 322 -6.95 -9.67 -2.83
CA TYR A 322 -6.52 -10.24 -4.10
C TYR A 322 -5.48 -9.39 -4.84
N ASN A 323 -5.08 -8.24 -4.28
CA ASN A 323 -3.93 -7.50 -4.79
C ASN A 323 -2.61 -8.29 -4.66
N SER A 324 -2.50 -9.16 -3.65
CA SER A 324 -1.29 -9.95 -3.37
C SER A 324 -1.54 -11.44 -3.11
N HIS A 325 -2.80 -11.87 -3.15
CA HIS A 325 -3.24 -13.26 -2.92
C HIS A 325 -4.09 -13.74 -4.11
N SER A 326 -3.93 -14.99 -4.51
CA SER A 326 -4.83 -15.58 -5.52
C SER A 326 -6.17 -16.00 -4.88
N PRO A 327 -7.29 -15.95 -5.62
CA PRO A 327 -8.59 -16.45 -5.14
C PRO A 327 -8.63 -17.94 -4.79
N GLU A 328 -7.67 -18.71 -5.31
CA GLU A 328 -7.52 -20.15 -5.07
C GLU A 328 -6.75 -20.47 -3.77
N GLU A 329 -6.14 -19.47 -3.14
CA GLU A 329 -5.48 -19.66 -1.85
C GLU A 329 -6.48 -19.96 -0.72
N ASP A 330 -5.99 -20.50 0.40
CA ASP A 330 -6.80 -20.73 1.61
C ASP A 330 -5.95 -20.45 2.85
N ASN A 331 -5.72 -19.16 3.11
CA ASN A 331 -4.85 -18.70 4.18
C ASN A 331 -5.60 -18.51 5.49
N PHE A 332 -5.10 -19.14 6.55
CA PHE A 332 -5.57 -18.98 7.92
C PHE A 332 -4.40 -18.61 8.82
N TYR A 333 -4.56 -17.56 9.62
CA TYR A 333 -3.53 -17.08 10.53
C TYR A 333 -3.99 -17.26 11.98
N PRO A 334 -3.33 -18.16 12.75
CA PRO A 334 -3.74 -18.46 14.10
C PRO A 334 -3.55 -17.26 15.03
N ALA A 335 -4.19 -17.30 16.20
CA ALA A 335 -4.21 -16.19 17.15
C ALA A 335 -2.81 -15.74 17.60
N ASP A 336 -1.85 -16.65 17.61
CA ASP A 336 -0.47 -16.45 18.05
C ASP A 336 0.50 -16.19 16.89
N CYS A 337 0.03 -16.08 15.64
CA CYS A 337 0.89 -15.83 14.49
C CYS A 337 1.69 -14.52 14.58
N TYR A 338 1.25 -13.57 15.41
CA TYR A 338 2.00 -12.33 15.67
C TYR A 338 3.34 -12.60 16.36
N LYS A 339 3.48 -13.70 17.10
CA LYS A 339 4.75 -14.11 17.74
C LYS A 339 5.79 -14.56 16.72
N ASP A 340 5.34 -14.94 15.53
CA ASP A 340 6.24 -15.24 14.42
C ASP A 340 6.65 -13.96 13.67
N ILE A 341 6.00 -12.81 13.89
CA ILE A 341 6.28 -11.56 13.15
C ILE A 341 7.05 -10.55 14.02
N LEU A 342 6.78 -10.51 15.33
CA LEU A 342 7.53 -9.77 16.35
C LEU A 342 8.77 -10.54 16.81
#